data_AF-A0A2A4NU31-F1
#
_entry.id   AF-A0A2A4NU31-F1
#
_cell.length_a   1.000
_cell.length_b   1.000
_cell.length_c   1.000
_cell.angle_alpha   90.00
_cell.angle_beta   90.00
_cell.angle_gamma   90.00
#
_symmetry.space_group_name_H-M   'P 1'
#
loop_
_entity.id
_entity.type
_entity.pdbx_description
1 polymer ?
#
loop_
_entity_poly.entity_id
_entity_poly.type
_entity_poly.pdbx_seq_one_letter_code
_entity_poly.pdbx_strand_id
1 'polypeptide(L)'
;MKHITFLLFFLSGTFLIYGQKLISTTDINSKNAGEGDLYKHESSPIIYIGLSDGSYHAIDRNLQEILAAGNSANHKKITNLGTPTDFKDAVTKEYVDNLTGSGSWKLTGNKGTSNRNFIGTTDTQDLVFKANNTEKLRLVNDKDQVLINSATSFRNHPLVIKANGNDVLAFEDATGTPKWHWNLLANGLNFVESGVLDFRLFLKNGGNVGINTSTPSAKLHIAGDMQLDQAFKDKDGDVGTFGQILSSTATGSNWIDLPSVSSIYTDSDTLTGDRVLTGDSYNLSFNEIRNFDTNVINRLSKSLTSQFLATNNIELKSSNGDVEIAANSGTIQLQNNTNISGNLSVTGTYSDSTNDSGSTGDVLSSTGTTTDWHPLISNIANNAATVGLDKGIFVKKQTIVLKSQESTGTQDWIKDSYQMVSEIKLEIYTDCLIDIDYVFSYRRTKGTKGGYRAVYVDIDKSGTIDFKEKQMSSMSNTYEGFERRSSCTASRKYIFTSGVYTFTMITKGTNKCKTEIQANEYYGWSFDITATPIN
;
A
#
# COMPACT_ATOMS: atom_id res chain seq x y z
N MET A 1 110.33 158.97 10.82
CA MET A 1 110.05 159.42 12.21
C MET A 1 108.57 159.21 12.49
N LYS A 2 108.25 158.47 13.57
CA LYS A 2 107.07 158.55 14.46
C LYS A 2 105.62 158.69 13.88
N HIS A 3 104.79 157.75 14.36
CA HIS A 3 103.35 157.80 14.71
C HIS A 3 102.23 157.77 13.65
N ILE A 4 101.45 156.67 13.72
CA ILE A 4 99.98 156.48 13.67
C ILE A 4 99.22 156.90 12.39
N THR A 5 98.49 155.94 11.75
CA THR A 5 97.01 155.86 11.59
C THR A 5 96.58 154.63 10.74
N PHE A 6 95.43 154.02 11.11
CA PHE A 6 94.58 152.94 10.57
C PHE A 6 94.55 152.60 9.05
N LEU A 7 94.30 151.32 8.70
CA LEU A 7 93.22 150.90 7.78
C LEU A 7 92.82 149.40 7.88
N LEU A 8 91.51 149.18 7.73
CA LEU A 8 90.63 147.99 7.71
C LEU A 8 90.89 146.96 6.57
N PHE A 9 90.48 145.68 6.74
CA PHE A 9 89.65 144.92 5.75
C PHE A 9 89.12 143.57 6.29
N PHE A 10 87.85 143.27 5.99
CA PHE A 10 87.03 142.09 6.36
C PHE A 10 87.05 141.02 5.24
N LEU A 11 86.87 139.73 5.56
CA LEU A 11 86.31 138.74 4.62
C LEU A 11 85.55 137.59 5.34
N SER A 12 84.41 137.22 4.76
CA SER A 12 83.30 136.38 5.25
C SER A 12 83.28 134.94 4.69
N GLY A 13 82.66 134.00 5.41
CA GLY A 13 82.25 132.67 4.90
C GLY A 13 80.85 132.27 5.42
N THR A 14 80.00 131.78 4.52
CA THR A 14 78.52 131.61 4.63
C THR A 14 78.06 130.23 5.10
N PHE A 15 76.97 130.19 5.88
CA PHE A 15 76.15 128.99 6.16
C PHE A 15 75.00 128.86 5.13
N LEU A 16 74.81 127.67 4.54
CA LEU A 16 73.65 127.31 3.70
C LEU A 16 72.53 126.71 4.58
N ILE A 17 71.35 127.31 4.52
CA ILE A 17 70.09 126.75 5.05
C ILE A 17 69.23 126.42 3.82
N TYR A 18 68.86 125.15 3.62
CA TYR A 18 67.89 124.72 2.60
C TYR A 18 66.45 125.05 3.04
N GLY A 19 66.16 126.34 3.18
CA GLY A 19 64.80 126.84 3.26
C GLY A 19 64.13 126.77 1.89
N GLN A 20 62.84 126.46 1.84
CA GLN A 20 62.01 126.51 0.64
C GLN A 20 62.35 127.79 -0.16
N LYS A 21 62.78 127.61 -1.40
CA LYS A 21 63.28 128.72 -2.20
C LYS A 21 62.11 129.64 -2.52
N LEU A 22 62.20 130.88 -2.06
CA LEU A 22 61.19 131.90 -2.32
C LEU A 22 61.28 132.30 -3.79
N ILE A 23 60.16 132.30 -4.50
CA ILE A 23 60.08 132.63 -5.93
C ILE A 23 59.12 133.79 -6.17
N SER A 24 59.43 134.61 -7.17
CA SER A 24 58.59 135.70 -7.66
C SER A 24 57.67 135.25 -8.79
N THR A 25 56.71 136.09 -9.17
CA THR A 25 55.87 135.84 -10.35
C THR A 25 56.68 135.79 -11.64
N THR A 26 57.82 136.49 -11.68
CA THR A 26 58.77 136.48 -12.79
C THR A 26 59.49 135.12 -12.90
N ASP A 27 59.78 134.48 -11.77
CA ASP A 27 60.46 133.19 -11.71
C ASP A 27 59.56 132.04 -12.21
N ILE A 28 58.25 132.11 -11.93
CA ILE A 28 57.28 131.13 -12.47
C ILE A 28 57.37 131.05 -14.00
N ASN A 29 57.62 132.18 -14.66
CA ASN A 29 57.67 132.28 -16.12
C ASN A 29 59.04 131.96 -16.72
N SER A 30 60.11 131.91 -15.91
CA SER A 30 61.48 131.69 -16.40
C SER A 30 61.88 130.21 -16.48
N LYS A 31 61.01 129.30 -16.02
CA LYS A 31 61.17 127.83 -16.10
C LYS A 31 62.53 127.33 -15.61
N ASN A 32 62.95 127.79 -14.44
CA ASN A 32 64.21 127.41 -13.81
C ASN A 32 64.02 126.61 -12.51
N ALA A 33 62.88 125.94 -12.35
CA ALA A 33 62.61 125.07 -11.20
C ALA A 33 63.44 123.77 -11.29
N GLY A 34 64.11 123.40 -10.21
CA GLY A 34 64.58 122.02 -10.01
C GLY A 34 63.40 121.06 -9.84
N GLU A 35 63.41 119.96 -10.57
CA GLU A 35 62.37 118.93 -10.47
C GLU A 35 62.24 118.40 -9.04
N GLY A 36 61.00 118.33 -8.52
CA GLY A 36 60.69 117.83 -7.19
C GLY A 36 60.95 118.81 -6.05
N ASP A 37 61.62 119.93 -6.30
CA ASP A 37 61.83 120.97 -5.29
C ASP A 37 60.53 121.70 -4.98
N LEU A 38 60.37 122.10 -3.71
CA LEU A 38 59.22 122.88 -3.24
C LEU A 38 59.60 124.36 -3.10
N TYR A 39 58.74 125.20 -3.68
CA TYR A 39 58.93 126.63 -3.78
C TYR A 39 57.74 127.36 -3.17
N LYS A 40 58.01 128.47 -2.50
CA LYS A 40 56.98 129.33 -1.95
C LYS A 40 56.93 130.62 -2.73
N HIS A 41 55.75 131.03 -3.19
CA HIS A 41 55.63 132.32 -3.85
C HIS A 41 55.79 133.46 -2.86
N GLU A 42 56.50 134.51 -3.26
CA GLU A 42 56.84 135.66 -2.40
C GLU A 42 55.60 136.43 -1.90
N SER A 43 54.49 136.36 -2.64
CA SER A 43 53.27 137.14 -2.39
C SER A 43 51.97 136.31 -2.44
N SER A 44 52.05 134.99 -2.62
CA SER A 44 50.88 134.08 -2.66
C SER A 44 51.07 132.91 -1.70
N PRO A 45 50.01 132.41 -1.03
CA PRO A 45 50.10 131.23 -0.17
C PRO A 45 50.31 129.92 -0.94
N ILE A 46 50.26 129.94 -2.28
CA ILE A 46 50.44 128.78 -3.13
C ILE A 46 51.89 128.29 -3.06
N ILE A 47 52.04 127.00 -2.79
CA ILE A 47 53.30 126.28 -2.91
C ILE A 47 53.40 125.73 -4.33
N TYR A 48 54.57 125.84 -4.95
CA TYR A 48 54.85 125.27 -6.26
C TYR A 48 55.81 124.09 -6.10
N ILE A 49 55.62 123.06 -6.91
CA ILE A 49 56.60 122.00 -7.10
C ILE A 49 57.26 122.17 -8.47
N GLY A 50 58.57 122.01 -8.53
CA GLY A 50 59.28 121.99 -9.81
C GLY A 50 58.96 120.71 -10.56
N LEU A 51 58.68 120.84 -11.86
CA LEU A 51 58.52 119.72 -12.77
C LEU A 51 59.83 119.42 -13.51
N SER A 52 59.92 118.23 -14.11
CA SER A 52 61.07 117.80 -14.92
C SER A 52 61.40 118.73 -16.08
N ASP A 53 60.42 119.49 -16.57
CA ASP A 53 60.58 120.47 -17.64
C ASP A 53 61.05 121.85 -17.14
N GLY A 54 61.40 121.96 -15.86
CA GLY A 54 61.83 123.19 -15.22
C GLY A 54 60.69 124.15 -14.85
N SER A 55 59.43 123.80 -15.13
CA SER A 55 58.29 124.66 -14.79
C SER A 55 57.87 124.52 -13.33
N TYR A 56 57.24 125.57 -12.81
CA TYR A 56 56.65 125.58 -11.48
C TYR A 56 55.17 125.17 -11.58
N HIS A 57 54.79 124.05 -10.96
CA HIS A 57 53.40 123.62 -10.89
C HIS A 57 52.79 123.98 -9.55
N ALA A 58 51.70 124.74 -9.56
CA ALA A 58 50.99 125.11 -8.35
C ALA A 58 50.38 123.87 -7.68
N ILE A 59 50.65 123.69 -6.39
CA ILE A 59 49.91 122.79 -5.51
C ILE A 59 48.94 123.69 -4.76
N ASP A 60 47.81 123.98 -5.41
CA ASP A 60 46.80 124.94 -4.95
C ASP A 60 45.64 124.30 -4.18
N ARG A 61 45.63 122.96 -4.04
CA ARG A 61 44.58 122.23 -3.32
C ARG A 61 45.14 121.19 -2.36
N ASN A 62 44.64 121.21 -1.13
CA ASN A 62 44.87 120.14 -0.16
C ASN A 62 43.97 118.92 -0.47
N LEU A 63 44.27 117.78 0.14
CA LEU A 63 43.52 116.54 -0.11
C LEU A 63 42.02 116.68 0.23
N GLN A 64 41.66 117.47 1.24
CA GLN A 64 40.27 117.76 1.58
C GLN A 64 39.57 118.56 0.48
N GLU A 65 40.25 119.52 -0.15
CA GLU A 65 39.75 120.30 -1.29
C GLU A 65 39.66 119.46 -2.58
N ILE A 66 40.61 118.55 -2.80
CA ILE A 66 40.56 117.58 -3.91
C ILE A 66 39.34 116.67 -3.76
N LEU A 67 39.10 116.13 -2.55
CA LEU A 67 37.94 115.29 -2.27
C LEU A 67 36.61 116.06 -2.29
N ALA A 68 36.63 117.36 -1.95
CA ALA A 68 35.45 118.24 -2.03
C ALA A 68 35.05 118.56 -3.49
N ALA A 69 36.02 118.66 -4.40
CA ALA A 69 35.76 118.83 -5.84
C ALA A 69 35.18 117.55 -6.48
N GLY A 70 35.45 116.39 -5.88
CA GLY A 70 34.86 115.11 -6.25
C GLY A 70 35.65 113.95 -5.66
N ASN A 71 34.97 113.02 -5.02
CA ASN A 71 35.56 111.83 -4.39
C ASN A 71 35.56 110.60 -5.32
N SER A 72 35.33 110.80 -6.63
CA SER A 72 35.28 109.75 -7.64
C SER A 72 36.55 109.76 -8.50
N ALA A 73 37.19 108.60 -8.65
CA ALA A 73 38.34 108.42 -9.54
C ALA A 73 37.95 108.26 -11.03
N ASN A 74 36.69 108.47 -11.43
CA ASN A 74 36.22 108.40 -12.83
C ASN A 74 36.63 107.10 -13.56
N HIS A 75 36.41 105.95 -12.94
CA HIS A 75 36.82 104.62 -13.43
C HIS A 75 38.34 104.40 -13.57
N LYS A 76 39.19 105.35 -13.15
CA LYS A 76 40.64 105.12 -13.06
C LYS A 76 40.91 104.15 -11.90
N LYS A 77 41.81 103.19 -12.15
CA LYS A 77 42.23 102.22 -11.13
C LYS A 77 43.12 102.92 -10.11
N ILE A 78 42.78 102.80 -8.83
CA ILE A 78 43.68 103.16 -7.73
C ILE A 78 44.56 101.92 -7.48
N THR A 79 45.85 102.04 -7.76
CA THR A 79 46.84 100.96 -7.61
C THR A 79 47.73 101.22 -6.40
N ASN A 80 48.43 100.19 -5.90
CA ASN A 80 49.34 100.26 -4.73
C ASN A 80 48.65 100.60 -3.40
N LEU A 81 47.38 100.23 -3.21
CA LEU A 81 46.76 100.22 -1.88
C LEU A 81 47.42 99.14 -1.02
N GLY A 82 47.76 99.47 0.23
CA GLY A 82 48.28 98.51 1.20
C GLY A 82 47.20 97.59 1.76
N THR A 83 47.60 96.59 2.54
CA THR A 83 46.66 95.80 3.36
C THR A 83 45.98 96.74 4.37
N PRO A 84 44.63 96.79 4.43
CA PRO A 84 43.93 97.66 5.37
C PRO A 84 44.27 97.29 6.82
N THR A 85 44.44 98.30 7.68
CA THR A 85 44.67 98.13 9.12
C THR A 85 43.44 98.53 9.95
N ASP A 86 42.52 99.31 9.36
CA ASP A 86 41.22 99.68 9.93
C ASP A 86 40.07 99.24 8.99
N PHE A 87 38.89 99.03 9.57
CA PHE A 87 37.67 98.64 8.84
C PHE A 87 37.14 99.73 7.89
N LYS A 88 37.65 100.97 7.99
CA LYS A 88 37.29 102.08 7.08
C LYS A 88 38.30 102.33 5.96
N ASP A 89 39.39 101.58 5.90
CA ASP A 89 40.41 101.77 4.88
C ASP A 89 39.91 101.40 3.48
N ALA A 90 40.51 102.01 2.46
CA ALA A 90 40.34 101.53 1.10
C ALA A 90 41.03 100.17 0.94
N VAL A 91 40.33 99.21 0.34
CA VAL A 91 40.78 97.81 0.26
C VAL A 91 41.03 97.37 -1.17
N THR A 92 41.92 96.40 -1.37
CA THR A 92 42.08 95.74 -2.67
C THR A 92 40.93 94.77 -2.92
N LYS A 93 40.62 94.51 -4.19
CA LYS A 93 39.65 93.47 -4.58
C LYS A 93 40.04 92.11 -4.01
N GLU A 94 41.34 91.78 -4.05
CA GLU A 94 41.89 90.53 -3.51
C GLU A 94 41.60 90.39 -2.01
N TYR A 95 41.79 91.45 -1.22
CA TYR A 95 41.47 91.42 0.21
C TYR A 95 39.98 91.16 0.45
N VAL A 96 39.09 91.84 -0.29
CA VAL A 96 37.64 91.64 -0.19
C VAL A 96 37.23 90.23 -0.62
N ASP A 97 37.76 89.74 -1.74
CA ASP A 97 37.47 88.40 -2.25
C ASP A 97 37.93 87.32 -1.25
N ASN A 98 39.05 87.55 -0.56
CA ASN A 98 39.56 86.65 0.47
C ASN A 98 38.72 86.70 1.76
N LEU A 99 38.20 87.88 2.14
CA LEU A 99 37.28 88.03 3.28
C LEU A 99 35.90 87.43 3.02
N THR A 100 35.41 87.54 1.78
CA THR A 100 34.03 87.20 1.41
C THR A 100 33.88 85.86 0.69
N GLY A 101 34.98 85.17 0.33
CA GLY A 101 34.92 84.14 -0.72
C GLY A 101 35.67 82.82 -0.51
N SER A 102 36.38 82.57 0.60
CA SER A 102 37.01 81.26 0.85
C SER A 102 36.14 80.24 1.62
N GLY A 103 35.04 80.67 2.24
CA GLY A 103 34.16 79.81 3.05
C GLY A 103 32.93 79.22 2.34
N SER A 104 32.65 79.63 1.09
CA SER A 104 31.45 79.17 0.36
C SER A 104 31.68 77.84 -0.36
N TRP A 105 30.68 76.98 -0.35
CA TRP A 105 30.61 75.81 -1.23
C TRP A 105 30.18 76.23 -2.63
N LYS A 106 31.03 76.00 -3.63
CA LYS A 106 30.80 76.36 -5.03
C LYS A 106 29.92 75.30 -5.71
N LEU A 107 29.07 75.73 -6.65
CA LEU A 107 28.21 74.83 -7.45
C LEU A 107 29.01 73.83 -8.31
N THR A 108 30.26 74.16 -8.63
CA THR A 108 31.19 73.30 -9.37
C THR A 108 32.07 72.44 -8.46
N GLY A 109 31.86 72.50 -7.14
CA GLY A 109 32.68 71.82 -6.14
C GLY A 109 33.90 72.60 -5.68
N ASN A 110 34.45 72.20 -4.52
CA ASN A 110 35.65 72.75 -3.90
C ASN A 110 36.78 71.71 -3.93
N LYS A 111 38.01 72.11 -4.31
CA LYS A 111 39.20 71.23 -4.31
C LYS A 111 39.94 71.33 -2.96
N GLY A 112 40.48 70.22 -2.46
CA GLY A 112 41.37 70.21 -1.28
C GLY A 112 40.65 70.27 0.09
N THR A 113 39.42 69.78 0.18
CA THR A 113 38.68 69.68 1.45
C THR A 113 39.33 68.70 2.43
N SER A 114 39.26 69.01 3.73
CA SER A 114 39.71 68.18 4.86
C SER A 114 38.56 67.90 5.84
N ASN A 115 38.82 67.19 6.94
CA ASN A 115 37.82 66.98 8.02
C ASN A 115 37.34 68.27 8.71
N ARG A 116 38.00 69.41 8.46
CA ARG A 116 37.58 70.74 8.94
C ARG A 116 36.62 71.47 7.99
N ASN A 117 36.45 70.99 6.76
CA ASN A 117 35.62 71.61 5.74
C ASN A 117 34.35 70.78 5.53
N PHE A 118 33.16 71.37 5.64
CA PHE A 118 31.90 70.64 5.50
C PHE A 118 30.81 71.51 4.86
N ILE A 119 29.80 70.86 4.29
CA ILE A 119 28.51 71.47 3.98
C ILE A 119 27.61 71.18 5.19
N GLY A 120 27.17 72.20 5.91
CA GLY A 120 26.37 72.01 7.11
C GLY A 120 26.19 73.26 7.94
N THR A 121 25.63 73.07 9.13
CA THR A 121 25.38 74.09 10.15
C THR A 121 26.39 73.95 11.30
N THR A 122 26.67 75.05 12.00
CA THR A 122 27.48 75.07 13.25
C THR A 122 26.63 75.36 14.48
N ASP A 123 25.33 75.55 14.30
CA ASP A 123 24.34 75.78 15.33
C ASP A 123 23.40 74.55 15.44
N THR A 124 22.44 74.62 16.37
CA THR A 124 21.47 73.53 16.62
C THR A 124 20.32 73.55 15.61
N GLN A 125 20.65 73.67 14.32
CA GLN A 125 19.70 73.70 13.22
C GLN A 125 19.99 72.56 12.26
N ASP A 126 18.91 72.00 11.68
CA ASP A 126 19.02 70.95 10.68
C ASP A 126 19.60 71.49 9.36
N LEU A 127 20.37 70.65 8.65
CA LEU A 127 20.75 70.92 7.26
C LEU A 127 19.64 70.39 6.34
N VAL A 128 19.01 71.28 5.56
CA VAL A 128 17.88 70.93 4.69
C VAL A 128 18.20 71.20 3.22
N PHE A 129 18.05 70.19 2.38
CA PHE A 129 18.11 70.30 0.92
C PHE A 129 16.68 70.34 0.34
N LYS A 130 16.41 71.39 -0.45
CA LYS A 130 15.09 71.64 -1.05
C LYS A 130 15.16 71.74 -2.57
N ALA A 131 14.09 71.34 -3.24
CA ALA A 131 13.84 71.60 -4.66
C ALA A 131 12.44 72.20 -4.83
N ASN A 132 12.32 73.31 -5.56
CA ASN A 132 11.06 74.07 -5.68
C ASN A 132 10.39 74.35 -4.31
N ASN A 133 11.18 74.84 -3.36
CA ASN A 133 10.78 75.09 -1.96
C ASN A 133 10.25 73.86 -1.18
N THR A 134 10.37 72.65 -1.74
CA THR A 134 9.96 71.39 -1.10
C THR A 134 11.18 70.66 -0.56
N GLU A 135 11.12 70.23 0.69
CA GLU A 135 12.19 69.46 1.33
C GLU A 135 12.34 68.06 0.72
N LYS A 136 13.58 67.70 0.38
CA LYS A 136 13.93 66.41 -0.22
C LYS A 136 14.85 65.57 0.67
N LEU A 137 15.79 66.22 1.35
CA LEU A 137 16.68 65.58 2.33
C LEU A 137 16.89 66.51 3.53
N ARG A 138 16.91 65.95 4.73
CA ARG A 138 17.29 66.66 5.96
C ARG A 138 18.29 65.83 6.76
N LEU A 139 19.37 66.48 7.20
CA LEU A 139 20.25 65.97 8.25
C LEU A 139 19.79 66.58 9.57
N VAL A 140 19.30 65.73 10.47
CA VAL A 140 18.69 66.14 11.75
C VAL A 140 19.80 66.40 12.76
N ASN A 141 19.82 67.60 13.34
CA ASN A 141 20.90 68.05 14.21
C ASN A 141 20.93 67.31 15.57
N ASP A 142 19.77 66.90 16.09
CA ASP A 142 19.62 66.38 17.45
C ASP A 142 19.49 64.85 17.52
N LYS A 143 19.50 64.15 16.38
CA LYS A 143 19.17 62.71 16.32
C LYS A 143 20.02 61.83 15.39
N ASP A 144 21.12 62.33 14.82
CA ASP A 144 21.97 61.56 13.89
C ASP A 144 21.17 60.88 12.75
N GLN A 145 20.10 61.53 12.25
CA GLN A 145 19.20 60.97 11.23
C GLN A 145 19.31 61.69 9.89
N VAL A 146 19.12 60.93 8.83
CA VAL A 146 18.81 61.42 7.49
C VAL A 146 17.33 61.18 7.22
N LEU A 147 16.59 62.23 6.89
CA LEU A 147 15.19 62.15 6.47
C LEU A 147 15.10 62.36 4.97
N ILE A 148 14.39 61.48 4.26
CA ILE A 148 14.20 61.54 2.81
C ILE A 148 12.71 61.77 2.49
N ASN A 149 12.46 62.61 1.50
CA ASN A 149 11.13 62.92 0.98
C ASN A 149 10.19 63.52 2.04
N SER A 150 10.69 64.51 2.80
CA SER A 150 9.93 65.15 3.90
C SER A 150 9.40 64.14 4.93
N ALA A 151 10.18 63.09 5.21
CA ALA A 151 9.91 62.19 6.32
C ALA A 151 10.00 62.92 7.67
N THR A 152 9.32 62.39 8.67
CA THR A 152 9.45 62.85 10.07
C THR A 152 10.47 61.98 10.80
N SER A 153 11.18 62.54 11.78
CA SER A 153 12.04 61.77 12.67
C SER A 153 11.29 60.60 13.29
N PHE A 154 11.91 59.41 13.31
CA PHE A 154 11.31 58.21 13.87
C PHE A 154 12.30 57.49 14.79
N ARG A 155 12.06 57.62 16.11
CA ARG A 155 12.96 57.09 17.16
C ARG A 155 14.42 57.47 16.83
N ASN A 156 15.35 56.53 16.93
CA ASN A 156 16.78 56.73 16.63
C ASN A 156 17.19 56.02 15.34
N HIS A 157 16.28 55.88 14.36
CA HIS A 157 16.65 55.28 13.07
C HIS A 157 17.54 56.24 12.28
N PRO A 158 18.71 55.81 11.79
CA PRO A 158 19.65 56.69 11.11
C PRO A 158 19.14 57.18 9.74
N LEU A 159 18.16 56.47 9.15
CA LEU A 159 17.52 56.84 7.89
C LEU A 159 16.02 56.63 8.00
N VAL A 160 15.24 57.65 7.64
CA VAL A 160 13.79 57.57 7.52
C VAL A 160 13.38 58.00 6.12
N ILE A 161 12.70 57.12 5.39
CA ILE A 161 12.20 57.38 4.05
C ILE A 161 10.68 57.41 4.09
N LYS A 162 10.09 58.52 3.63
CA LYS A 162 8.65 58.61 3.41
C LYS A 162 8.31 58.14 2.00
N ALA A 163 7.40 57.17 1.89
CA ALA A 163 6.91 56.66 0.62
C ALA A 163 6.33 57.78 -0.26
N ASN A 164 6.44 57.64 -1.58
CA ASN A 164 5.69 58.44 -2.54
C ASN A 164 4.52 57.59 -3.05
N GLY A 165 3.32 57.81 -2.51
CA GLY A 165 2.23 56.83 -2.66
C GLY A 165 2.62 55.54 -1.93
N ASN A 166 2.77 54.44 -2.68
CA ASN A 166 3.20 53.15 -2.12
C ASN A 166 4.71 52.93 -2.25
N ASP A 167 5.42 53.62 -3.14
CA ASP A 167 6.81 53.34 -3.46
C ASP A 167 7.77 53.95 -2.44
N VAL A 168 8.71 53.16 -1.92
CA VAL A 168 9.63 53.57 -0.86
C VAL A 168 11.06 53.67 -1.36
N LEU A 169 11.59 52.58 -1.90
CA LEU A 169 13.00 52.45 -2.28
C LEU A 169 13.11 51.52 -3.49
N ALA A 170 13.91 51.91 -4.49
CA ALA A 170 14.20 51.10 -5.66
C ALA A 170 15.71 50.86 -5.79
N PHE A 171 16.06 49.72 -6.37
CA PHE A 171 17.43 49.28 -6.64
C PHE A 171 17.56 49.05 -8.13
N GLU A 172 18.42 49.82 -8.76
CA GLU A 172 18.72 49.74 -10.19
C GLU A 172 20.01 48.96 -10.43
N ASP A 173 20.08 48.28 -11.58
CA ASP A 173 21.34 47.73 -12.06
C ASP A 173 22.25 48.84 -12.63
N ALA A 174 23.45 48.46 -13.07
CA ALA A 174 24.42 49.41 -13.64
C ALA A 174 23.95 50.12 -14.92
N THR A 175 22.84 49.67 -15.53
CA THR A 175 22.23 50.30 -16.71
C THR A 175 21.17 51.34 -16.35
N GLY A 176 20.84 51.47 -15.06
CA GLY A 176 19.74 52.32 -14.57
C GLY A 176 18.37 51.65 -14.67
N THR A 177 18.32 50.32 -14.84
CA THR A 177 17.05 49.58 -14.88
C THR A 177 16.68 49.12 -13.47
N PRO A 178 15.51 49.49 -12.91
CA PRO A 178 15.06 48.96 -11.64
C PRO A 178 14.93 47.43 -11.71
N LYS A 179 15.60 46.72 -10.79
CA LYS A 179 15.51 45.26 -10.64
C LYS A 179 14.70 44.84 -9.43
N TRP A 180 14.82 45.61 -8.35
CA TRP A 180 14.07 45.37 -7.13
C TRP A 180 13.52 46.68 -6.59
N HIS A 181 12.35 46.65 -5.97
CA HIS A 181 11.85 47.77 -5.20
C HIS A 181 11.04 47.32 -4.01
N TRP A 182 10.93 48.21 -3.03
CA TRP A 182 10.12 48.03 -1.83
C TRP A 182 8.97 49.02 -1.86
N ASN A 183 7.76 48.52 -1.62
CA ASN A 183 6.56 49.34 -1.54
C ASN A 183 5.65 48.90 -0.39
N LEU A 184 4.70 49.78 -0.04
CA LEU A 184 3.69 49.58 1.00
C LEU A 184 2.34 49.19 0.37
N LEU A 185 2.30 48.04 -0.29
CA LEU A 185 1.09 47.50 -0.92
C LEU A 185 0.36 46.48 -0.03
N ALA A 186 -0.93 46.26 -0.33
CA ALA A 186 -1.76 45.21 0.29
C ALA A 186 -1.74 45.19 1.85
N ASN A 187 -1.58 46.37 2.47
CA ASN A 187 -1.45 46.50 3.93
C ASN A 187 -0.23 45.74 4.52
N GLY A 188 0.92 45.85 3.87
CA GLY A 188 2.19 45.30 4.36
C GLY A 188 3.42 45.89 3.65
N LEU A 189 4.61 45.37 3.98
CA LEU A 189 5.85 45.65 3.28
C LEU A 189 6.09 44.58 2.22
N ASN A 190 6.27 45.01 0.99
CA ASN A 190 6.40 44.13 -0.18
C ASN A 190 7.78 44.30 -0.82
N PHE A 191 8.47 43.19 -1.03
CA PHE A 191 9.73 43.09 -1.75
C PHE A 191 9.42 42.58 -3.16
N VAL A 192 9.67 43.43 -4.15
CA VAL A 192 9.21 43.24 -5.52
C VAL A 192 10.39 43.05 -6.45
N GLU A 193 10.29 42.08 -7.34
CA GLU A 193 11.16 42.00 -8.51
C GLU A 193 10.57 42.88 -9.61
N SER A 194 11.14 44.07 -9.80
CA SER A 194 10.61 45.13 -10.65
C SER A 194 10.39 44.65 -12.08
N GLY A 195 9.17 44.81 -12.59
CA GLY A 195 8.78 44.39 -13.93
C GLY A 195 8.64 42.88 -14.12
N VAL A 196 8.82 42.09 -13.05
CA VAL A 196 8.64 40.63 -13.07
C VAL A 196 7.42 40.24 -12.26
N LEU A 197 7.50 40.31 -10.93
CA LEU A 197 6.42 39.86 -10.03
C LEU A 197 6.49 40.59 -8.68
N ASP A 198 5.29 40.94 -8.17
CA ASP A 198 5.08 41.39 -6.80
C ASP A 198 5.14 40.24 -5.78
N PHE A 199 5.23 40.60 -4.50
CA PHE A 199 5.08 39.70 -3.36
C PHE A 199 6.10 38.55 -3.33
N ARG A 200 7.30 38.73 -3.91
CA ARG A 200 8.39 37.75 -3.80
C ARG A 200 8.67 37.41 -2.35
N LEU A 201 8.71 38.45 -1.51
CA LEU A 201 8.57 38.36 -0.07
C LEU A 201 7.60 39.45 0.38
N PHE A 202 6.60 39.06 1.16
CA PHE A 202 5.58 39.96 1.67
C PHE A 202 5.45 39.83 3.19
N LEU A 203 5.58 40.95 3.90
CA LEU A 203 5.37 41.04 5.34
C LEU A 203 4.05 41.77 5.59
N LYS A 204 2.99 41.02 5.84
CA LYS A 204 1.67 41.57 6.11
C LYS A 204 1.65 42.25 7.49
N ASN A 205 0.98 43.40 7.59
CA ASN A 205 0.69 44.00 8.90
C ASN A 205 -0.02 42.98 9.80
N GLY A 206 0.48 42.79 11.02
CA GLY A 206 0.06 41.73 11.94
C GLY A 206 0.97 40.48 11.95
N GLY A 207 1.93 40.38 11.03
CA GLY A 207 3.10 39.49 11.15
C GLY A 207 3.06 38.18 10.37
N ASN A 208 2.15 38.00 9.42
CA ASN A 208 2.22 36.85 8.50
C ASN A 208 3.19 37.14 7.35
N VAL A 209 3.96 36.13 6.95
CA VAL A 209 4.92 36.19 5.85
C VAL A 209 4.37 35.43 4.65
N GLY A 210 4.32 36.09 3.49
CA GLY A 210 3.99 35.49 2.19
C GLY A 210 5.23 35.38 1.31
N ILE A 211 5.36 34.27 0.58
CA ILE A 211 6.30 34.12 -0.54
C ILE A 211 5.46 33.88 -1.80
N ASN A 212 5.62 34.77 -2.78
CA ASN A 212 4.80 34.86 -4.00
C ASN A 212 3.28 35.02 -3.73
N THR A 213 2.87 35.60 -2.59
CA THR A 213 1.46 35.85 -2.25
C THR A 213 1.27 37.08 -1.38
N SER A 214 0.22 37.85 -1.66
CA SER A 214 -0.20 39.03 -0.87
C SER A 214 -1.23 38.70 0.22
N THR A 215 -1.75 37.48 0.25
CA THR A 215 -2.79 37.05 1.19
C THR A 215 -2.36 35.82 2.00
N PRO A 216 -1.28 35.91 2.80
CA PRO A 216 -0.85 34.80 3.64
C PRO A 216 -1.92 34.48 4.71
N SER A 217 -2.50 33.27 4.64
CA SER A 217 -3.53 32.76 5.56
C SER A 217 -2.95 32.08 6.80
N ALA A 218 -1.66 31.76 6.78
CA ALA A 218 -0.88 31.23 7.90
C ALA A 218 0.32 32.13 8.20
N LYS A 219 1.05 31.85 9.30
CA LYS A 219 2.24 32.62 9.70
C LYS A 219 3.32 32.66 8.62
N LEU A 220 3.50 31.54 7.92
CA LEU A 220 4.25 31.45 6.67
C LEU A 220 3.32 30.83 5.62
N HIS A 221 3.17 31.48 4.48
CA HIS A 221 2.44 30.95 3.34
C HIS A 221 3.32 31.10 2.09
N ILE A 222 3.73 29.97 1.50
CA ILE A 222 4.44 29.93 0.23
C ILE A 222 3.44 29.55 -0.85
N ALA A 223 3.18 30.47 -1.79
CA ALA A 223 2.40 30.17 -2.98
C ALA A 223 3.34 29.61 -4.07
N GLY A 224 3.60 28.32 -3.97
CA GLY A 224 4.55 27.58 -4.81
C GLY A 224 5.19 26.44 -4.03
N ASP A 225 6.25 25.87 -4.59
CA ASP A 225 6.97 24.75 -3.97
C ASP A 225 7.92 25.22 -2.85
N MET A 226 8.09 24.37 -1.85
CA MET A 226 9.13 24.50 -0.82
C MET A 226 10.13 23.36 -1.00
N GLN A 227 11.40 23.70 -1.20
CA GLN A 227 12.51 22.77 -1.08
C GLN A 227 13.22 23.00 0.27
N LEU A 228 13.51 21.91 0.98
CA LEU A 228 14.23 21.93 2.26
C LEU A 228 15.42 20.95 2.15
N ASP A 229 16.64 21.45 2.32
CA ASP A 229 17.86 20.64 2.21
C ASP A 229 18.13 19.77 3.46
N GLN A 230 17.44 20.06 4.56
CA GLN A 230 17.59 19.40 5.85
C GLN A 230 16.26 18.74 6.27
N ALA A 231 16.22 18.20 7.48
CA ALA A 231 15.00 17.60 8.01
C ALA A 231 14.00 18.64 8.53
N PHE A 232 12.71 18.31 8.48
CA PHE A 232 11.72 18.97 9.32
C PHE A 232 11.97 18.61 10.80
N LYS A 233 11.70 19.57 11.68
CA LYS A 233 11.65 19.34 13.14
C LYS A 233 10.22 19.46 13.60
N ASP A 234 9.83 18.63 14.56
CA ASP A 234 8.53 18.73 15.18
C ASP A 234 8.47 19.82 16.29
N LYS A 235 7.43 19.81 17.12
CA LYS A 235 7.26 20.83 18.18
C LYS A 235 8.33 20.75 19.28
N ASP A 236 8.90 19.56 19.50
CA ASP A 236 9.89 19.30 20.54
C ASP A 236 11.33 19.46 19.99
N GLY A 237 11.45 19.64 18.67
CA GLY A 237 12.72 19.87 17.98
C GLY A 237 13.34 18.60 17.40
N ASP A 238 12.61 17.48 17.43
CA ASP A 238 13.10 16.18 16.98
C ASP A 238 13.07 16.09 15.45
N VAL A 239 14.15 15.53 14.91
CA VAL A 239 14.22 15.12 13.50
C VAL A 239 13.80 13.67 13.43
N GLY A 240 12.71 13.39 12.69
CA GLY A 240 12.14 12.06 12.61
C GLY A 240 13.16 11.02 12.13
N THR A 241 12.90 9.78 12.48
CA THR A 241 13.70 8.65 11.99
C THR A 241 13.13 8.10 10.68
N PHE A 242 13.92 7.27 9.99
CA PHE A 242 13.50 6.68 8.73
C PHE A 242 12.17 5.90 8.88
N GLY A 243 11.22 6.15 7.97
CA GLY A 243 9.91 5.51 7.97
C GLY A 243 8.81 6.27 8.71
N GLN A 244 9.16 7.34 9.42
CA GLN A 244 8.19 8.18 10.13
C GLN A 244 7.57 9.26 9.22
N ILE A 245 6.34 9.64 9.53
CA ILE A 245 5.65 10.80 8.97
C ILE A 245 5.45 11.86 10.05
N LEU A 246 5.59 13.13 9.68
CA LEU A 246 5.28 14.24 10.58
C LEU A 246 3.75 14.41 10.60
N SER A 247 3.13 14.15 11.74
CA SER A 247 1.68 14.21 11.92
C SER A 247 1.26 15.28 12.92
N SER A 248 0.05 15.82 12.77
CA SER A 248 -0.52 16.75 13.73
C SER A 248 -1.10 16.00 14.93
N THR A 249 -0.81 16.48 16.14
CA THR A 249 -1.25 15.89 17.42
C THR A 249 -2.24 16.79 18.17
N ALA A 250 -2.92 17.71 17.46
CA ALA A 250 -3.75 18.81 18.01
C ALA A 250 -3.02 19.84 18.88
N THR A 251 -1.98 19.44 19.62
CA THR A 251 -1.12 20.32 20.43
C THR A 251 0.17 20.73 19.70
N GLY A 252 0.45 20.13 18.55
CA GLY A 252 1.52 20.53 17.63
C GLY A 252 1.73 19.46 16.56
N SER A 253 2.98 19.23 16.20
CA SER A 253 3.39 18.14 15.32
C SER A 253 4.23 17.13 16.10
N ASN A 254 4.19 15.86 15.71
CA ASN A 254 5.08 14.81 16.21
C ASN A 254 5.42 13.85 15.07
N TRP A 255 6.60 13.25 15.12
CA TRP A 255 6.92 12.13 14.24
C TRP A 255 6.20 10.87 14.74
N ILE A 256 5.44 10.25 13.83
CA ILE A 256 4.78 8.98 14.08
C ILE A 256 5.24 7.97 13.04
N ASP A 257 5.25 6.70 13.41
CA ASP A 257 5.46 5.64 12.42
C ASP A 257 4.30 5.66 11.42
N LEU A 258 4.60 5.41 10.14
CA LEU A 258 3.61 5.40 9.07
C LEU A 258 2.52 4.36 9.41
N PRO A 259 1.27 4.75 9.70
CA PRO A 259 0.21 3.78 9.99
C PRO A 259 0.01 2.92 8.75
N SER A 260 0.12 1.59 8.91
CA SER A 260 0.08 0.65 7.80
C SER A 260 -1.25 0.71 7.04
N VAL A 261 -1.29 1.51 5.97
CA VAL A 261 -2.33 1.38 4.95
C VAL A 261 -2.15 0.00 4.32
N SER A 262 -3.14 -0.89 4.49
CA SER A 262 -3.25 -2.26 3.97
C SER A 262 -2.60 -3.42 4.76
N SER A 263 -2.40 -3.29 6.08
CA SER A 263 -2.12 -4.49 6.89
C SER A 263 -3.40 -5.12 7.45
N ILE A 264 -3.53 -6.44 7.27
CA ILE A 264 -4.47 -7.26 8.07
C ILE A 264 -4.04 -7.34 9.54
N TYR A 265 -2.87 -6.81 9.90
CA TYR A 265 -2.39 -6.63 11.27
C TYR A 265 -2.41 -5.16 11.73
N THR A 266 -2.26 -4.92 13.03
CA THR A 266 -1.99 -3.60 13.61
C THR A 266 -0.50 -3.52 13.96
N ASP A 267 0.33 -3.06 13.01
CA ASP A 267 1.76 -2.70 13.15
C ASP A 267 2.72 -3.68 13.88
N SER A 268 2.29 -4.88 14.28
CA SER A 268 3.07 -5.75 15.19
C SER A 268 2.79 -7.25 15.05
N ASP A 269 2.45 -7.71 13.84
CA ASP A 269 2.23 -9.13 13.48
C ASP A 269 1.19 -9.89 14.34
N THR A 270 0.52 -9.19 15.26
CA THR A 270 -0.39 -9.76 16.27
C THR A 270 -1.71 -9.01 16.23
N LEU A 271 -2.81 -9.76 16.15
CA LEU A 271 -4.15 -9.21 16.32
C LEU A 271 -4.44 -9.00 17.81
N THR A 272 -4.90 -7.81 18.18
CA THR A 272 -5.35 -7.49 19.56
C THR A 272 -6.85 -7.73 19.76
N GLY A 273 -7.57 -8.14 18.72
CA GLY A 273 -8.98 -8.52 18.73
C GLY A 273 -9.41 -9.21 17.43
N ASP A 274 -10.64 -9.73 17.40
CA ASP A 274 -11.20 -10.40 16.23
C ASP A 274 -11.27 -9.45 15.02
N ARG A 275 -10.97 -9.98 13.83
CA ARG A 275 -11.02 -9.21 12.58
C ARG A 275 -11.98 -9.84 11.60
N VAL A 276 -12.90 -9.02 11.09
CA VAL A 276 -13.82 -9.39 10.01
C VAL A 276 -13.33 -8.76 8.72
N LEU A 277 -13.00 -9.60 7.72
CA LEU A 277 -12.71 -9.16 6.36
C LEU A 277 -14.01 -9.22 5.53
N THR A 278 -14.48 -8.06 5.05
CA THR A 278 -15.63 -7.99 4.13
C THR A 278 -15.13 -7.87 2.71
N GLY A 279 -15.33 -8.91 1.90
CA GLY A 279 -14.80 -8.97 0.53
C GLY A 279 -15.62 -8.24 -0.54
N ASP A 280 -16.84 -7.78 -0.24
CA ASP A 280 -17.72 -7.06 -1.19
C ASP A 280 -17.80 -7.71 -2.59
N SER A 281 -18.01 -9.03 -2.62
CA SER A 281 -18.01 -9.87 -3.85
C SER A 281 -16.68 -10.06 -4.57
N TYR A 282 -15.57 -9.54 -4.05
CA TYR A 282 -14.23 -9.84 -4.53
C TYR A 282 -13.63 -11.08 -3.87
N ASN A 283 -12.68 -11.71 -4.58
CA ASN A 283 -11.92 -12.85 -4.07
C ASN A 283 -10.77 -12.40 -3.18
N LEU A 284 -10.51 -13.14 -2.11
CA LEU A 284 -9.23 -13.13 -1.41
C LEU A 284 -8.34 -14.24 -2.00
N SER A 285 -7.33 -13.85 -2.77
CA SER A 285 -6.42 -14.80 -3.43
C SER A 285 -5.03 -14.77 -2.79
N PHE A 286 -4.47 -15.95 -2.51
CA PHE A 286 -3.07 -16.13 -2.12
C PHE A 286 -2.30 -16.72 -3.30
N ASN A 287 -1.39 -15.94 -3.90
CA ASN A 287 -0.60 -16.36 -5.05
C ASN A 287 0.83 -16.69 -4.61
N GLU A 288 1.43 -17.72 -5.21
CA GLU A 288 2.83 -18.13 -4.99
C GLU A 288 3.20 -18.43 -3.52
N ILE A 289 2.21 -18.81 -2.71
CA ILE A 289 2.45 -19.26 -1.33
C ILE A 289 2.88 -20.72 -1.32
N ARG A 290 3.92 -21.02 -0.52
CA ARG A 290 4.37 -22.40 -0.33
C ARG A 290 3.49 -23.15 0.67
N ASN A 291 3.26 -22.55 1.83
CA ASN A 291 2.46 -23.10 2.92
C ASN A 291 1.47 -22.05 3.43
N PHE A 292 0.27 -22.48 3.78
CA PHE A 292 -0.71 -21.69 4.53
C PHE A 292 -0.92 -22.35 5.90
N ASP A 293 -0.21 -21.85 6.92
CA ASP A 293 -0.21 -22.44 8.26
C ASP A 293 -1.22 -21.73 9.18
N THR A 294 -2.07 -22.49 9.88
CA THR A 294 -3.10 -21.96 10.81
C THR A 294 -2.85 -22.35 12.27
N ASN A 295 -1.58 -22.52 12.65
CA ASN A 295 -1.15 -23.06 13.94
C ASN A 295 -1.88 -22.41 15.14
N VAL A 296 -2.74 -23.19 15.80
CA VAL A 296 -3.38 -22.78 17.05
C VAL A 296 -2.48 -23.17 18.22
N ILE A 297 -1.70 -22.22 18.72
CA ILE A 297 -0.96 -22.35 19.97
C ILE A 297 -1.48 -21.28 20.93
N ASN A 298 -2.54 -21.55 21.70
CA ASN A 298 -2.78 -20.71 22.89
C ASN A 298 -3.57 -21.40 24.01
N ARG A 299 -3.01 -21.32 25.24
CA ARG A 299 -3.43 -21.98 26.49
C ARG A 299 -4.49 -21.19 27.29
N LEU A 300 -5.03 -20.09 26.76
CA LEU A 300 -5.95 -19.21 27.52
C LEU A 300 -7.42 -19.29 27.07
N SER A 301 -7.69 -19.44 25.78
CA SER A 301 -9.04 -19.60 25.22
C SER A 301 -9.24 -21.08 24.95
N LYS A 302 -10.17 -21.74 25.65
CA LYS A 302 -10.37 -23.20 25.68
C LYS A 302 -10.71 -23.90 24.34
N SER A 303 -10.44 -23.29 23.18
CA SER A 303 -10.60 -23.92 21.86
C SER A 303 -9.24 -24.21 21.23
N LEU A 304 -9.02 -25.48 20.89
CA LEU A 304 -7.80 -25.99 20.25
C LEU A 304 -8.01 -26.25 18.74
N THR A 305 -9.02 -25.62 18.13
CA THR A 305 -9.45 -25.93 16.75
C THR A 305 -9.42 -24.72 15.84
N SER A 306 -8.82 -24.86 14.66
CA SER A 306 -9.06 -23.99 13.49
C SER A 306 -10.28 -24.52 12.75
N GLN A 307 -11.21 -23.63 12.35
CA GLN A 307 -12.44 -24.02 11.66
C GLN A 307 -12.63 -23.20 10.39
N PHE A 308 -13.12 -23.84 9.33
CA PHE A 308 -13.66 -23.18 8.14
C PHE A 308 -15.19 -23.27 8.19
N LEU A 309 -15.86 -22.16 8.50
CA LEU A 309 -17.32 -22.07 8.59
C LEU A 309 -17.88 -21.41 7.33
N ALA A 310 -18.91 -22.00 6.73
CA ALA A 310 -19.60 -21.44 5.57
C ALA A 310 -21.11 -21.71 5.66
N THR A 311 -21.92 -20.78 5.14
CA THR A 311 -23.37 -20.94 4.97
C THR A 311 -23.75 -21.73 3.72
N ASN A 312 -22.78 -21.94 2.82
CA ASN A 312 -22.91 -22.67 1.56
C ASN A 312 -21.77 -23.70 1.45
N ASN A 313 -21.64 -24.33 0.29
CA ASN A 313 -20.61 -25.33 0.02
C ASN A 313 -19.19 -24.76 0.17
N ILE A 314 -18.31 -25.55 0.79
CA ILE A 314 -16.86 -25.34 0.78
C ILE A 314 -16.27 -26.33 -0.22
N GLU A 315 -15.46 -25.84 -1.15
CA GLU A 315 -14.80 -26.68 -2.16
C GLU A 315 -13.28 -26.68 -1.94
N LEU A 316 -12.69 -27.87 -1.80
CA LEU A 316 -11.23 -28.08 -1.81
C LEU A 316 -10.88 -28.83 -3.10
N LYS A 317 -10.20 -28.16 -4.03
CA LYS A 317 -9.92 -28.68 -5.37
C LYS A 317 -8.49 -28.34 -5.78
N SER A 318 -7.87 -29.24 -6.51
CA SER A 318 -6.62 -29.02 -7.23
C SER A 318 -6.86 -29.32 -8.71
N SER A 319 -6.36 -28.47 -9.61
CA SER A 319 -6.62 -28.60 -11.05
C SER A 319 -5.75 -29.65 -11.72
N ASN A 320 -4.52 -29.80 -11.23
CA ASN A 320 -3.49 -30.66 -11.84
C ASN A 320 -2.83 -31.62 -10.84
N GLY A 321 -3.14 -31.51 -9.54
CA GLY A 321 -2.54 -32.34 -8.50
C GLY A 321 -3.59 -32.99 -7.61
N ASP A 322 -3.13 -33.69 -6.58
CA ASP A 322 -3.99 -34.32 -5.60
C ASP A 322 -4.43 -33.33 -4.51
N VAL A 323 -5.60 -33.59 -3.92
CA VAL A 323 -6.02 -32.96 -2.67
C VAL A 323 -5.79 -33.98 -1.55
N GLU A 324 -4.78 -33.75 -0.73
CA GLU A 324 -4.46 -34.61 0.41
C GLU A 324 -5.10 -34.04 1.68
N ILE A 325 -5.92 -34.86 2.36
CA ILE A 325 -6.42 -34.58 3.71
C ILE A 325 -5.87 -35.69 4.59
N ALA A 326 -4.96 -35.34 5.49
CA ALA A 326 -4.25 -36.30 6.34
C ALA A 326 -4.25 -35.84 7.80
N ALA A 327 -4.33 -36.81 8.71
CA ALA A 327 -4.04 -36.61 10.12
C ALA A 327 -2.78 -37.41 10.47
N ASN A 328 -1.65 -36.72 10.70
CA ASN A 328 -0.38 -37.37 11.07
C ASN A 328 -0.47 -38.13 12.41
N SER A 329 -1.37 -37.68 13.29
CA SER A 329 -1.78 -38.38 14.51
C SER A 329 -3.27 -38.12 14.72
N GLY A 330 -4.07 -39.16 14.91
CA GLY A 330 -5.52 -39.05 15.11
C GLY A 330 -6.35 -39.64 13.96
N THR A 331 -7.57 -39.13 13.79
CA THR A 331 -8.54 -39.63 12.81
C THR A 331 -9.06 -38.50 11.93
N ILE A 332 -9.43 -38.82 10.69
CA ILE A 332 -10.24 -37.96 9.84
C ILE A 332 -11.70 -38.32 10.10
N GLN A 333 -12.50 -37.36 10.56
CA GLN A 333 -13.91 -37.59 10.86
C GLN A 333 -14.77 -36.97 9.76
N LEU A 334 -15.63 -37.80 9.15
CA LEU A 334 -16.66 -37.36 8.21
C LEU A 334 -18.02 -37.58 8.88
N GLN A 335 -18.76 -36.50 9.09
CA GLN A 335 -20.06 -36.55 9.75
C GLN A 335 -21.18 -36.58 8.70
N ASN A 336 -22.25 -37.32 8.98
CA ASN A 336 -23.38 -37.55 8.07
C ASN A 336 -23.00 -38.35 6.81
N ASN A 337 -23.88 -38.33 5.80
CA ASN A 337 -23.70 -39.10 4.58
C ASN A 337 -22.50 -38.61 3.79
N THR A 338 -21.57 -39.52 3.50
CA THR A 338 -20.41 -39.28 2.64
C THR A 338 -20.66 -39.93 1.29
N ASN A 339 -20.60 -39.16 0.21
CA ASN A 339 -20.70 -39.67 -1.15
C ASN A 339 -19.32 -39.74 -1.80
N ILE A 340 -18.96 -40.91 -2.34
CA ILE A 340 -17.72 -41.12 -3.09
C ILE A 340 -18.15 -41.45 -4.52
N SER A 341 -17.92 -40.51 -5.45
CA SER A 341 -18.32 -40.68 -6.85
C SER A 341 -17.41 -41.60 -7.65
N GLY A 342 -16.19 -41.83 -7.16
CA GLY A 342 -15.20 -42.74 -7.73
C GLY A 342 -15.02 -43.99 -6.88
N ASN A 343 -13.85 -44.60 -6.98
CA ASN A 343 -13.50 -45.75 -6.17
C ASN A 343 -13.03 -45.32 -4.78
N LEU A 344 -13.43 -46.07 -3.75
CA LEU A 344 -12.81 -46.02 -2.43
C LEU A 344 -11.68 -47.05 -2.37
N SER A 345 -10.44 -46.60 -2.21
CA SER A 345 -9.29 -47.46 -1.97
C SER A 345 -8.92 -47.43 -0.48
N VAL A 346 -8.97 -48.59 0.17
CA VAL A 346 -8.60 -48.75 1.58
C VAL A 346 -7.42 -49.70 1.68
N THR A 347 -6.32 -49.21 2.23
CA THR A 347 -5.10 -50.00 2.47
C THR A 347 -5.07 -50.65 3.84
N GLY A 348 -5.82 -50.08 4.80
CA GLY A 348 -6.07 -50.66 6.12
C GLY A 348 -7.28 -51.58 6.13
N THR A 349 -7.90 -51.73 7.30
CA THR A 349 -9.17 -52.44 7.50
C THR A 349 -10.34 -51.44 7.51
N TYR A 350 -11.54 -51.95 7.30
CA TYR A 350 -12.74 -51.25 7.74
C TYR A 350 -12.96 -51.56 9.22
N SER A 351 -13.57 -50.64 9.96
CA SER A 351 -14.06 -50.92 11.30
C SER A 351 -15.57 -50.72 11.35
N ASP A 352 -16.25 -51.55 12.13
CA ASP A 352 -17.69 -51.43 12.34
C ASP A 352 -18.02 -50.35 13.38
N SER A 353 -19.30 -50.25 13.74
CA SER A 353 -19.79 -49.28 14.72
C SER A 353 -19.29 -49.48 16.16
N THR A 354 -18.69 -50.63 16.46
CA THR A 354 -18.08 -50.96 17.76
C THR A 354 -16.55 -50.84 17.72
N ASN A 355 -16.00 -50.39 16.58
CA ASN A 355 -14.57 -50.29 16.31
C ASN A 355 -13.87 -51.65 16.15
N ASP A 356 -14.62 -52.71 15.83
CA ASP A 356 -14.07 -54.02 15.46
C ASP A 356 -13.71 -54.02 13.96
N SER A 357 -12.53 -54.56 13.62
CA SER A 357 -12.06 -54.67 12.23
C SER A 357 -12.47 -55.98 11.54
N GLY A 358 -13.19 -56.85 12.25
CA GLY A 358 -13.61 -58.15 11.73
C GLY A 358 -12.43 -59.09 11.52
N SER A 359 -12.75 -60.30 11.06
CA SER A 359 -11.78 -61.33 10.67
C SER A 359 -11.71 -61.50 9.16
N THR A 360 -10.65 -62.13 8.68
CA THR A 360 -10.48 -62.45 7.26
C THR A 360 -11.68 -63.24 6.73
N GLY A 361 -12.34 -62.68 5.73
CA GLY A 361 -13.50 -63.30 5.11
C GLY A 361 -14.83 -62.91 5.75
N ASP A 362 -14.88 -61.96 6.67
CA ASP A 362 -16.15 -61.38 7.11
C ASP A 362 -16.66 -60.34 6.10
N VAL A 363 -17.98 -60.11 6.10
CA VAL A 363 -18.63 -59.05 5.32
C VAL A 363 -19.16 -58.00 6.29
N LEU A 364 -18.71 -56.75 6.10
CA LEU A 364 -19.27 -55.62 6.83
C LEU A 364 -20.62 -55.28 6.23
N SER A 365 -21.66 -55.30 7.06
CA SER A 365 -23.03 -55.06 6.61
C SER A 365 -23.72 -54.03 7.50
N SER A 366 -24.77 -53.39 6.97
CA SER A 366 -25.59 -52.49 7.77
C SER A 366 -26.59 -53.27 8.62
N THR A 367 -26.76 -52.85 9.87
CA THR A 367 -27.81 -53.34 10.78
C THR A 367 -29.08 -52.48 10.71
N GLY A 368 -29.11 -51.48 9.82
CA GLY A 368 -30.16 -50.47 9.72
C GLY A 368 -29.86 -49.18 10.50
N THR A 369 -29.20 -49.29 11.66
CA THR A 369 -28.77 -48.13 12.47
C THR A 369 -27.26 -48.01 12.60
N THR A 370 -26.55 -49.13 12.43
CA THR A 370 -25.10 -49.21 12.57
C THR A 370 -24.51 -50.15 11.51
N THR A 371 -23.25 -50.54 11.66
CA THR A 371 -22.60 -51.60 10.90
C THR A 371 -22.09 -52.68 11.84
N ASP A 372 -22.07 -53.92 11.36
CA ASP A 372 -21.59 -55.11 12.06
C ASP A 372 -20.93 -56.09 11.07
N TRP A 373 -19.94 -56.85 11.55
CA TRP A 373 -19.25 -57.88 10.77
C TRP A 373 -20.02 -59.21 10.84
N HIS A 374 -20.25 -59.83 9.68
CA HIS A 374 -20.87 -61.14 9.60
C HIS A 374 -19.97 -62.15 8.87
N PRO A 375 -19.74 -63.35 9.46
CA PRO A 375 -18.99 -64.41 8.78
C PRO A 375 -19.66 -64.85 7.48
N LEU A 376 -18.88 -65.01 6.41
CA LEU A 376 -19.37 -65.46 5.10
C LEU A 376 -19.92 -66.90 5.08
N ILE A 377 -19.59 -67.73 6.08
CA ILE A 377 -19.96 -69.15 6.14
C ILE A 377 -20.72 -69.41 7.44
N SER A 378 -22.02 -69.75 7.34
CA SER A 378 -22.74 -70.30 8.49
C SER A 378 -22.21 -71.71 8.78
N ASN A 379 -22.09 -72.08 10.05
CA ASN A 379 -21.63 -73.39 10.51
C ASN A 379 -22.60 -74.55 10.15
N ILE A 380 -23.65 -74.26 9.36
CA ILE A 380 -24.73 -75.17 9.00
C ILE A 380 -24.40 -75.80 7.63
N ALA A 381 -24.06 -77.09 7.63
CA ALA A 381 -23.51 -77.81 6.48
C ALA A 381 -24.35 -77.80 5.19
N ASN A 382 -25.66 -77.50 5.27
CA ASN A 382 -26.57 -77.47 4.13
C ASN A 382 -26.64 -76.11 3.41
N ASN A 383 -26.07 -75.05 3.99
CA ASN A 383 -25.96 -73.71 3.38
C ASN A 383 -24.52 -73.36 2.99
N ALA A 384 -23.62 -74.34 2.91
CA ALA A 384 -22.21 -74.12 2.62
C ALA A 384 -22.03 -73.62 1.17
N ALA A 385 -22.01 -72.30 1.01
CA ALA A 385 -21.43 -71.64 -0.15
C ALA A 385 -19.94 -71.98 -0.20
N THR A 386 -19.49 -72.63 -1.27
CA THR A 386 -18.05 -72.86 -1.51
C THR A 386 -17.59 -71.87 -2.58
N VAL A 387 -16.43 -71.25 -2.33
CA VAL A 387 -15.81 -70.32 -3.28
C VAL A 387 -15.09 -71.14 -4.35
N GLY A 388 -15.45 -70.94 -5.62
CA GLY A 388 -14.73 -71.53 -6.75
C GLY A 388 -13.34 -70.90 -6.93
N LEU A 389 -12.46 -71.56 -7.69
CA LEU A 389 -11.15 -71.00 -8.07
C LEU A 389 -11.27 -69.70 -8.91
N ASP A 390 -12.45 -69.45 -9.47
CA ASP A 390 -12.85 -68.25 -10.19
C ASP A 390 -13.40 -67.12 -9.29
N LYS A 391 -13.40 -67.34 -7.96
CA LYS A 391 -13.97 -66.43 -6.94
C LYS A 391 -15.50 -66.27 -7.03
N GLY A 392 -16.19 -67.15 -7.75
CA GLY A 392 -17.65 -67.22 -7.75
C GLY A 392 -18.21 -67.90 -6.50
N ILE A 393 -19.42 -67.50 -6.08
CA ILE A 393 -20.20 -68.14 -5.01
C ILE A 393 -21.15 -69.16 -5.66
N PHE A 394 -21.05 -70.44 -5.29
CA PHE A 394 -21.91 -71.50 -5.81
C PHE A 394 -22.75 -72.15 -4.70
N VAL A 395 -24.00 -72.47 -5.01
CA VAL A 395 -24.87 -73.32 -4.18
C VAL A 395 -24.74 -74.77 -4.68
N LYS A 396 -24.55 -75.72 -3.75
CA LYS A 396 -24.28 -77.14 -4.08
C LYS A 396 -25.42 -77.73 -4.94
N LYS A 397 -25.05 -78.32 -6.09
CA LYS A 397 -25.96 -79.01 -7.02
C LYS A 397 -26.76 -80.11 -6.30
N GLN A 398 -28.09 -80.09 -6.41
CA GLN A 398 -28.94 -81.19 -5.94
C GLN A 398 -28.78 -82.41 -6.85
N THR A 399 -28.50 -83.58 -6.28
CA THR A 399 -28.38 -84.85 -7.01
C THR A 399 -29.72 -85.59 -6.98
N ILE A 400 -30.34 -85.77 -8.14
CA ILE A 400 -31.48 -86.68 -8.31
C ILE A 400 -30.91 -88.09 -8.50
N VAL A 401 -31.38 -89.07 -7.72
CA VAL A 401 -30.98 -90.48 -7.87
C VAL A 401 -32.09 -91.24 -8.58
N LEU A 402 -31.77 -91.83 -9.73
CA LEU A 402 -32.68 -92.65 -10.53
C LEU A 402 -32.17 -94.10 -10.52
N LYS A 403 -33.02 -95.04 -10.10
CA LYS A 403 -32.75 -96.47 -10.24
C LYS A 403 -33.91 -97.12 -10.98
N SER A 404 -33.60 -97.82 -12.06
CA SER A 404 -34.56 -98.49 -12.93
C SER A 404 -34.16 -99.95 -13.10
N GLN A 405 -35.13 -100.86 -13.09
CA GLN A 405 -34.96 -102.27 -13.45
C GLN A 405 -36.11 -102.72 -14.34
N GLU A 406 -35.81 -103.61 -15.27
CA GLU A 406 -36.80 -104.16 -16.19
C GLU A 406 -36.59 -105.67 -16.43
N SER A 407 -37.63 -106.33 -16.92
CA SER A 407 -37.60 -107.76 -17.16
C SER A 407 -36.71 -108.14 -18.36
N THR A 408 -35.66 -108.94 -18.12
CA THR A 408 -34.75 -109.44 -19.16
C THR A 408 -35.03 -110.89 -19.60
N GLY A 409 -35.99 -111.57 -18.95
CA GLY A 409 -36.32 -112.98 -19.16
C GLY A 409 -37.77 -113.32 -18.82
N THR A 410 -38.30 -114.40 -19.41
CA THR A 410 -39.60 -114.97 -19.03
C THR A 410 -39.47 -115.81 -17.76
N GLN A 411 -40.33 -115.58 -16.77
CA GLN A 411 -40.35 -116.33 -15.51
C GLN A 411 -41.68 -117.08 -15.36
N ASP A 412 -41.62 -118.33 -14.90
CA ASP A 412 -42.78 -119.17 -14.61
C ASP A 412 -43.25 -118.98 -13.16
N TRP A 413 -44.48 -118.55 -12.97
CA TRP A 413 -45.00 -118.17 -11.65
C TRP A 413 -46.16 -119.06 -11.22
N ILE A 414 -46.16 -119.39 -9.94
CA ILE A 414 -47.10 -120.31 -9.32
C ILE A 414 -48.33 -119.58 -8.73
N LYS A 415 -49.40 -120.36 -8.52
CA LYS A 415 -50.68 -119.93 -7.93
C LYS A 415 -50.53 -119.73 -6.42
N ASP A 416 -51.27 -118.76 -5.87
CA ASP A 416 -51.49 -118.50 -4.44
C ASP A 416 -50.24 -118.24 -3.58
N SER A 417 -49.09 -117.97 -4.20
CA SER A 417 -47.84 -117.61 -3.53
C SER A 417 -47.41 -116.20 -3.91
N TYR A 418 -46.77 -115.50 -2.96
CA TYR A 418 -46.05 -114.27 -3.27
C TYR A 418 -44.80 -114.63 -4.09
N GLN A 419 -44.58 -113.92 -5.20
CA GLN A 419 -43.37 -114.04 -6.00
C GLN A 419 -42.70 -112.67 -6.04
N MET A 420 -41.40 -112.64 -5.77
CA MET A 420 -40.60 -111.43 -5.92
C MET A 420 -40.32 -111.21 -7.40
N VAL A 421 -40.49 -109.96 -7.85
CA VAL A 421 -40.26 -109.56 -9.24
C VAL A 421 -38.90 -108.87 -9.37
N SER A 422 -38.66 -107.87 -8.54
CA SER A 422 -37.44 -107.05 -8.53
C SER A 422 -37.22 -106.44 -7.16
N GLU A 423 -35.95 -106.17 -6.84
CA GLU A 423 -35.53 -105.47 -5.66
C GLU A 423 -34.59 -104.31 -6.06
N ILE A 424 -34.92 -103.09 -5.61
CA ILE A 424 -34.09 -101.90 -5.78
C ILE A 424 -33.70 -101.38 -4.41
N LYS A 425 -32.39 -101.37 -4.12
CA LYS A 425 -31.83 -100.72 -2.93
C LYS A 425 -31.45 -99.28 -3.26
N LEU A 426 -31.89 -98.33 -2.45
CA LEU A 426 -31.62 -96.91 -2.61
C LEU A 426 -31.15 -96.34 -1.26
N GLU A 427 -30.03 -95.64 -1.28
CA GLU A 427 -29.55 -94.87 -0.14
C GLU A 427 -29.79 -93.38 -0.41
N ILE A 428 -30.45 -92.70 0.53
CA ILE A 428 -30.69 -91.26 0.49
C ILE A 428 -30.08 -90.60 1.72
N TYR A 429 -29.39 -89.48 1.51
CA TYR A 429 -28.64 -88.78 2.58
C TYR A 429 -29.40 -87.59 3.17
N THR A 430 -30.57 -87.27 2.64
CA THR A 430 -31.46 -86.21 3.10
C THR A 430 -32.91 -86.66 2.90
N ASP A 431 -33.84 -85.87 3.42
CA ASP A 431 -35.26 -86.06 3.15
C ASP A 431 -35.51 -85.89 1.65
N CYS A 432 -36.10 -86.91 1.03
CA CYS A 432 -36.35 -86.97 -0.40
C CYS A 432 -37.82 -87.26 -0.69
N LEU A 433 -38.35 -86.65 -1.73
CA LEU A 433 -39.55 -87.08 -2.42
C LEU A 433 -39.14 -88.27 -3.30
N ILE A 434 -39.66 -89.44 -2.96
CA ILE A 434 -39.48 -90.67 -3.70
C ILE A 434 -40.69 -90.89 -4.60
N ASP A 435 -40.46 -90.91 -5.91
CA ASP A 435 -41.43 -91.36 -6.91
C ASP A 435 -41.16 -92.83 -7.23
N ILE A 436 -42.19 -93.66 -7.09
CA ILE A 436 -42.19 -95.08 -7.38
C ILE A 436 -43.11 -95.33 -8.57
N ASP A 437 -42.52 -95.70 -9.69
CA ASP A 437 -43.24 -96.00 -10.91
C ASP A 437 -43.01 -97.48 -11.27
N TYR A 438 -44.08 -98.19 -11.60
CA TYR A 438 -43.94 -99.56 -12.09
C TYR A 438 -44.97 -99.91 -13.15
N VAL A 439 -44.56 -100.80 -14.04
CA VAL A 439 -45.38 -101.49 -15.02
C VAL A 439 -45.19 -102.99 -14.81
N PHE A 440 -46.28 -103.75 -14.85
CA PHE A 440 -46.20 -105.20 -14.76
C PHE A 440 -47.22 -105.86 -15.66
N SER A 441 -46.78 -106.85 -16.45
CA SER A 441 -47.64 -107.65 -17.32
C SER A 441 -47.29 -109.12 -17.28
N TYR A 442 -48.28 -109.97 -17.57
CA TYR A 442 -48.12 -111.41 -17.56
C TYR A 442 -49.08 -112.11 -18.51
N ARG A 443 -48.74 -113.36 -18.85
CA ARG A 443 -49.51 -114.25 -19.72
C ARG A 443 -49.89 -115.53 -18.97
N ARG A 444 -51.13 -116.02 -19.10
CA ARG A 444 -51.55 -117.28 -18.44
C ARG A 444 -50.97 -118.52 -19.15
N THR A 445 -50.53 -119.51 -18.39
CA THR A 445 -50.03 -120.78 -18.94
C THR A 445 -51.06 -121.93 -18.94
N LYS A 446 -52.05 -121.95 -18.02
CA LYS A 446 -53.15 -122.96 -17.98
C LYS A 446 -54.30 -122.55 -17.03
N GLY A 447 -55.57 -122.75 -17.42
CA GLY A 447 -56.79 -122.54 -16.59
C GLY A 447 -58.04 -122.15 -17.40
N THR A 448 -59.26 -122.49 -16.95
CA THR A 448 -60.54 -122.30 -17.69
C THR A 448 -61.53 -121.30 -17.08
N LYS A 449 -61.24 -120.66 -15.93
CA LYS A 449 -62.08 -119.59 -15.35
C LYS A 449 -61.24 -118.46 -14.75
N GLY A 450 -61.84 -117.26 -14.64
CA GLY A 450 -61.21 -115.99 -14.29
C GLY A 450 -60.36 -116.01 -13.00
N GLY A 451 -59.45 -115.06 -12.90
CA GLY A 451 -58.56 -114.90 -11.76
C GLY A 451 -57.89 -113.52 -11.79
N TYR A 452 -57.28 -113.17 -10.67
CA TYR A 452 -56.56 -111.91 -10.51
C TYR A 452 -55.09 -112.18 -10.20
N ARG A 453 -54.25 -111.20 -10.54
CA ARG A 453 -52.91 -111.07 -9.98
C ARG A 453 -52.72 -109.62 -9.59
N ALA A 454 -52.29 -109.41 -8.36
CA ALA A 454 -51.98 -108.11 -7.81
C ALA A 454 -50.47 -107.94 -7.75
N VAL A 455 -50.02 -106.71 -7.95
CA VAL A 455 -48.65 -106.27 -7.70
C VAL A 455 -48.63 -105.42 -6.44
N TYR A 456 -47.58 -105.57 -5.66
CA TYR A 456 -47.32 -104.81 -4.46
C TYR A 456 -45.88 -104.32 -4.51
N VAL A 457 -45.64 -103.16 -3.94
CA VAL A 457 -44.29 -102.68 -3.66
C VAL A 457 -44.17 -102.63 -2.15
N ASP A 458 -43.40 -103.58 -1.61
CA ASP A 458 -42.99 -103.54 -0.22
C ASP A 458 -41.77 -102.63 -0.11
N ILE A 459 -41.75 -101.81 0.94
CA ILE A 459 -40.69 -100.82 1.15
C ILE A 459 -40.17 -101.08 2.55
N ASP A 460 -38.90 -101.42 2.66
CA ASP A 460 -38.24 -101.66 3.93
C ASP A 460 -37.13 -100.63 4.14
N LYS A 461 -37.13 -99.98 5.31
CA LYS A 461 -35.96 -99.21 5.75
C LYS A 461 -35.02 -100.16 6.47
N SER A 462 -33.77 -100.26 5.98
CA SER A 462 -32.75 -101.12 6.59
C SER A 462 -32.65 -100.89 8.10
N GLY A 463 -32.77 -101.96 8.90
CA GLY A 463 -32.73 -101.90 10.36
C GLY A 463 -34.04 -101.50 11.06
N THR A 464 -35.13 -101.24 10.34
CA THR A 464 -36.45 -100.95 10.93
C THR A 464 -37.42 -102.08 10.61
N ILE A 465 -37.91 -102.80 11.63
CA ILE A 465 -38.79 -103.96 11.47
C ILE A 465 -40.27 -103.55 11.27
N ASP A 466 -40.61 -102.29 11.58
CA ASP A 466 -42.00 -101.78 11.61
C ASP A 466 -42.20 -100.58 10.66
N PHE A 467 -41.46 -100.55 9.54
CA PHE A 467 -41.62 -99.48 8.55
C PHE A 467 -42.95 -99.69 7.81
N LYS A 468 -43.98 -98.93 8.22
CA LYS A 468 -45.38 -98.93 7.70
C LYS A 468 -45.62 -100.03 6.65
N GLU A 469 -45.73 -101.26 7.13
CA GLU A 469 -45.97 -102.41 6.25
C GLU A 469 -47.19 -102.08 5.38
N LYS A 470 -46.97 -102.10 4.06
CA LYS A 470 -48.00 -102.18 3.02
C LYS A 470 -48.67 -100.86 2.64
N GLN A 471 -47.90 -99.82 2.34
CA GLN A 471 -48.37 -98.70 1.49
C GLN A 471 -48.52 -99.17 0.03
N MET A 472 -49.46 -100.09 -0.17
CA MET A 472 -49.63 -100.83 -1.41
C MET A 472 -50.26 -99.93 -2.47
N SER A 473 -49.53 -99.66 -3.55
CA SER A 473 -50.22 -99.60 -4.83
C SER A 473 -50.57 -101.03 -5.20
N SER A 474 -51.74 -101.48 -4.75
CA SER A 474 -52.29 -102.73 -5.24
C SER A 474 -53.16 -102.38 -6.45
N MET A 475 -52.70 -102.76 -7.64
CA MET A 475 -53.61 -102.97 -8.75
C MET A 475 -53.73 -104.46 -9.02
N SER A 476 -54.95 -104.95 -8.84
CA SER A 476 -55.37 -106.26 -9.31
C SER A 476 -56.01 -106.08 -10.67
N ASN A 477 -55.47 -106.73 -11.70
CA ASN A 477 -56.21 -106.84 -12.95
C ASN A 477 -57.03 -108.16 -12.93
N THR A 478 -58.32 -108.05 -13.27
CA THR A 478 -59.26 -109.17 -13.29
C THR A 478 -59.53 -109.52 -14.73
N TYR A 479 -59.21 -110.75 -15.11
CA TYR A 479 -59.48 -111.24 -16.46
C TYR A 479 -60.94 -111.63 -16.64
N GLU A 480 -61.53 -111.23 -17.77
CA GLU A 480 -62.71 -111.88 -18.33
C GLU A 480 -62.30 -113.14 -19.13
N GLY A 481 -63.23 -114.09 -19.30
CA GLY A 481 -62.94 -115.51 -19.60
C GLY A 481 -62.11 -115.84 -20.85
N PHE A 482 -61.83 -114.88 -21.74
CA PHE A 482 -61.14 -115.09 -23.02
C PHE A 482 -59.79 -114.37 -23.17
N GLU A 483 -59.42 -113.45 -22.28
CA GLU A 483 -58.14 -112.74 -22.38
C GLU A 483 -56.96 -113.64 -21.95
N ARG A 484 -55.84 -113.56 -22.68
CA ARG A 484 -54.61 -114.33 -22.39
C ARG A 484 -53.47 -113.49 -21.79
N ARG A 485 -53.57 -112.15 -21.87
CA ARG A 485 -52.58 -111.16 -21.42
C ARG A 485 -53.24 -110.00 -20.69
N SER A 486 -52.53 -109.40 -19.75
CA SER A 486 -53.00 -108.33 -18.89
C SER A 486 -51.80 -107.61 -18.28
N SER A 487 -51.98 -106.32 -18.01
CA SER A 487 -50.99 -105.45 -17.40
C SER A 487 -51.61 -104.54 -16.33
N CYS A 488 -50.76 -103.95 -15.51
CA CYS A 488 -51.09 -102.86 -14.58
C CYS A 488 -49.91 -101.88 -14.47
N THR A 489 -50.21 -100.59 -14.28
CA THR A 489 -49.20 -99.51 -14.21
C THR A 489 -49.52 -98.54 -13.07
N ALA A 490 -48.61 -98.32 -12.13
CA ALA A 490 -48.84 -97.38 -11.04
C ALA A 490 -47.72 -96.38 -10.86
N SER A 491 -48.08 -95.21 -10.33
CA SER A 491 -47.16 -94.18 -9.86
C SER A 491 -47.56 -93.75 -8.46
N ARG A 492 -46.60 -93.71 -7.52
CA ARG A 492 -46.83 -93.22 -6.15
C ARG A 492 -45.67 -92.39 -5.64
N LYS A 493 -46.01 -91.31 -4.94
CA LYS A 493 -45.05 -90.39 -4.35
C LYS A 493 -45.06 -90.51 -2.84
N TYR A 494 -43.89 -90.60 -2.23
CA TYR A 494 -43.70 -90.65 -0.79
C TYR A 494 -42.58 -89.71 -0.34
N ILE A 495 -42.63 -89.26 0.91
CA ILE A 495 -41.53 -88.49 1.50
C ILE A 495 -40.80 -89.42 2.47
N PHE A 496 -39.53 -89.68 2.21
CA PHE A 496 -38.67 -90.50 3.07
C PHE A 496 -37.55 -89.67 3.66
N THR A 497 -37.25 -89.92 4.93
CA THR A 497 -36.09 -89.35 5.61
C THR A 497 -34.80 -90.04 5.19
N SER A 498 -33.64 -89.45 5.49
CA SER A 498 -32.35 -90.09 5.20
C SER A 498 -32.26 -91.54 5.71
N GLY A 499 -31.61 -92.41 4.92
CA GLY A 499 -31.44 -93.82 5.20
C GLY A 499 -31.32 -94.71 3.95
N VAL A 500 -31.17 -96.00 4.18
CA VAL A 500 -31.13 -97.04 3.14
C VAL A 500 -32.49 -97.74 3.08
N TYR A 501 -33.12 -97.68 1.91
CA TYR A 501 -34.42 -98.27 1.63
C TYR A 501 -34.29 -99.37 0.58
N THR A 502 -35.00 -100.46 0.80
CA THR A 502 -35.15 -101.55 -0.15
C THR A 502 -36.59 -101.54 -0.65
N PHE A 503 -36.77 -101.36 -1.94
CA PHE A 503 -38.05 -101.42 -2.62
C PHE A 503 -38.17 -102.76 -3.30
N THR A 504 -39.16 -103.54 -2.94
CA THR A 504 -39.36 -104.90 -3.43
C THR A 504 -40.68 -104.99 -4.14
N MET A 505 -40.64 -105.10 -5.46
CA MET A 505 -41.84 -105.38 -6.24
C MET A 505 -42.16 -106.87 -6.10
N ILE A 506 -43.33 -107.19 -5.54
CA ILE A 506 -43.82 -108.55 -5.37
C ILE A 506 -45.21 -108.69 -5.99
N THR A 507 -45.65 -109.92 -6.19
CA THR A 507 -46.93 -110.22 -6.82
C THR A 507 -47.60 -111.45 -6.23
N LYS A 508 -48.93 -111.51 -6.28
CA LYS A 508 -49.69 -112.70 -5.90
C LYS A 508 -50.94 -112.82 -6.76
N GLY A 509 -51.24 -114.03 -7.21
CA GLY A 509 -52.43 -114.29 -8.02
C GLY A 509 -52.92 -115.73 -7.96
N THR A 510 -54.17 -115.92 -8.39
CA THR A 510 -54.90 -117.19 -8.22
C THR A 510 -54.62 -118.23 -9.29
N ASN A 511 -53.77 -117.91 -10.27
CA ASN A 511 -53.43 -118.78 -11.41
C ASN A 511 -51.93 -118.79 -11.71
N LYS A 512 -51.47 -119.88 -12.34
CA LYS A 512 -50.12 -119.96 -12.91
C LYS A 512 -50.00 -119.04 -14.13
N CYS A 513 -48.93 -118.26 -14.19
CA CYS A 513 -48.66 -117.34 -15.29
C CYS A 513 -47.18 -117.32 -15.65
N LYS A 514 -46.85 -116.73 -16.79
CA LYS A 514 -45.51 -116.39 -17.23
C LYS A 514 -45.39 -114.89 -17.35
N THR A 515 -44.31 -114.30 -16.86
CA THR A 515 -43.93 -112.93 -17.26
C THR A 515 -43.40 -112.96 -18.69
N GLU A 516 -43.37 -111.81 -19.35
CA GLU A 516 -42.68 -111.66 -20.64
C GLU A 516 -41.37 -110.88 -20.44
N ILE A 517 -40.51 -110.86 -21.45
CA ILE A 517 -39.35 -109.95 -21.50
C ILE A 517 -39.87 -108.56 -21.81
N GLN A 518 -39.24 -107.52 -21.25
CA GLN A 518 -39.61 -106.13 -21.50
C GLN A 518 -39.36 -105.82 -22.97
N ALA A 519 -40.45 -105.60 -23.72
CA ALA A 519 -40.40 -105.31 -25.14
C ALA A 519 -40.93 -103.91 -25.47
N ASN A 520 -41.86 -103.39 -24.65
CA ASN A 520 -42.40 -102.04 -24.70
C ASN A 520 -43.14 -101.72 -23.40
N GLU A 521 -43.73 -100.53 -23.31
CA GLU A 521 -44.47 -100.03 -22.13
C GLU A 521 -45.66 -100.90 -21.67
N TYR A 522 -46.07 -101.90 -22.44
CA TYR A 522 -47.24 -102.73 -22.15
C TYR A 522 -46.90 -104.21 -21.89
N TYR A 523 -45.70 -104.66 -22.25
CA TYR A 523 -45.29 -106.08 -22.17
C TYR A 523 -43.92 -106.25 -21.50
N GLY A 524 -43.88 -107.11 -20.49
CA GLY A 524 -42.81 -107.26 -19.49
C GLY A 524 -43.15 -106.62 -18.14
N TRP A 525 -42.12 -106.30 -17.37
CA TRP A 525 -42.23 -105.43 -16.20
C TRP A 525 -41.09 -104.40 -16.14
N SER A 526 -41.39 -103.21 -15.62
CA SER A 526 -40.42 -102.17 -15.24
C SER A 526 -40.69 -101.70 -13.82
N PHE A 527 -39.63 -101.31 -13.12
CA PHE A 527 -39.69 -100.79 -11.76
C PHE A 527 -38.67 -99.68 -11.60
N ASP A 528 -39.16 -98.45 -11.43
CA ASP A 528 -38.39 -97.22 -11.45
C ASP A 528 -38.59 -96.48 -10.13
N ILE A 529 -37.48 -96.11 -9.50
CA ILE A 529 -37.45 -95.32 -8.26
C ILE A 529 -36.66 -94.05 -8.51
N THR A 530 -37.30 -92.90 -8.37
CA THR A 530 -36.67 -91.59 -8.43
C THR A 530 -36.63 -90.96 -7.05
N ALA A 531 -35.48 -90.44 -6.63
CA ALA A 531 -35.32 -89.70 -5.38
C ALA A 531 -34.92 -88.26 -5.66
N THR A 532 -35.77 -87.32 -5.24
CA THR A 532 -35.52 -85.88 -5.36
C THR A 532 -35.41 -85.27 -3.96
N PRO A 533 -34.29 -84.64 -3.58
CA PRO A 533 -34.16 -83.94 -2.31
C PRO A 533 -35.28 -82.90 -2.10
N ILE A 534 -35.95 -82.95 -0.95
CA ILE A 534 -36.89 -81.90 -0.54
C ILE A 534 -36.07 -80.88 0.22
N ASN A 535 -35.82 -79.74 -0.41
CA ASN A 535 -35.25 -78.58 0.27
C ASN A 535 -36.24 -77.99 1.28
#